data_AF-A0A954ULP8-F1
#
_entry.id   AF-A0A954ULP8-F1
#
_cell.length_a   1.000
_cell.length_b   1.000
_cell.length_c   1.000
_cell.angle_alpha   90.00
_cell.angle_beta   90.00
_cell.angle_gamma   90.00
#
_symmetry.space_group_name_H-M   'P 1'
#
loop_
_entity.id
_entity.type
_entity.pdbx_description
1 polymer ?
#
loop_
_entity_poly.entity_id
_entity_poly.type
_entity_poly.pdbx_seq_one_letter_code
_entity_poly.pdbx_strand_id
1 'polypeptide(L)'
;MKRTSTFCLEPNPPASGRDDERLAIARVSYACINLTIVDNEANGRTHVVSHLGTSHDDQDERLHGGEQRPTAICCGDLGEQPCAIIVCDGQPLSLVISSAPMTPVSRTSETPRVRRILAVDVGGTHIKVKSNQTDERRAFKSGAKMTAQKAVDHIRKLVADWQFDAVSIGIPAPVVHGRVLHDPKHLGEGWVGFDFSAAFETPVKVINDAAMQAWGSYRGGRMLFLGLGTGLGSAMIVNGLLAPMELAHLPFKKGTFEDYVGENSLKRAGKVKWSRFVFSTLACLRKALEPEYVVLGGGNVRLLGDLPAQVERGANDNAFVGGFRLWDAASA
;
A
#
# COMPACT_ATOMS: atom_id res chain seq x y z
N MET A 1 -27.75 -3.94 -8.35
CA MET A 1 -26.47 -4.39 -8.98
C MET A 1 -25.80 -5.38 -8.03
N LYS A 2 -25.37 -6.59 -8.44
CA LYS A 2 -24.73 -7.55 -7.51
C LYS A 2 -23.28 -7.13 -7.29
N ARG A 3 -22.89 -6.83 -6.04
CA ARG A 3 -21.49 -6.60 -5.66
C ARG A 3 -21.06 -7.72 -4.71
N THR A 4 -20.00 -8.42 -5.05
CA THR A 4 -19.40 -9.43 -4.19
C THR A 4 -18.10 -8.87 -3.63
N SER A 5 -17.95 -8.90 -2.32
CA SER A 5 -16.74 -8.45 -1.62
C SER A 5 -16.26 -9.59 -0.74
N THR A 6 -14.99 -9.98 -0.93
CA THR A 6 -14.33 -11.01 -0.14
C THR A 6 -13.48 -10.34 0.91
N PHE A 7 -13.67 -10.71 2.17
CA PHE A 7 -12.86 -10.23 3.29
C PHE A 7 -12.03 -11.39 3.84
N CYS A 8 -10.73 -11.17 3.98
CA CYS A 8 -9.82 -12.06 4.71
C CYS A 8 -9.56 -11.42 6.07
N LEU A 9 -9.84 -12.16 7.14
CA LEU A 9 -9.52 -11.73 8.51
C LEU A 9 -8.23 -12.42 8.96
N GLU A 10 -7.29 -11.67 9.50
CA GLU A 10 -6.10 -12.21 10.17
C GLU A 10 -6.36 -12.37 11.68
N PRO A 11 -5.87 -13.43 12.32
CA PRO A 11 -5.89 -13.52 13.78
C PRO A 11 -4.85 -12.59 14.40
N ASN A 12 -5.24 -11.87 15.46
CA ASN A 12 -4.31 -11.06 16.25
C ASN A 12 -3.20 -11.95 16.87
N PRO A 13 -1.93 -11.50 16.89
CA PRO A 13 -0.92 -12.18 17.70
C PRO A 13 -1.25 -12.01 19.19
N PRO A 14 -0.95 -13.01 20.03
CA PRO A 14 -1.26 -12.94 21.46
C PRO A 14 -0.45 -11.82 22.13
N ALA A 15 -1.10 -11.07 23.00
CA ALA A 15 -0.46 -10.07 23.85
C ALA A 15 0.52 -10.74 24.83
N SER A 16 1.70 -10.15 24.99
CA SER A 16 2.83 -10.67 25.76
C SER A 16 2.50 -10.99 27.23
N GLY A 17 3.01 -12.12 27.75
CA GLY A 17 3.23 -12.29 29.19
C GLY A 17 3.47 -13.72 29.69
N ARG A 18 4.74 -14.03 29.97
CA ARG A 18 5.31 -15.08 30.85
C ARG A 18 5.28 -16.56 30.41
N ASP A 19 6.51 -17.05 30.20
CA ASP A 19 7.08 -18.38 30.46
C ASP A 19 6.13 -19.52 30.83
N ASP A 20 5.95 -20.48 29.91
CA ASP A 20 6.45 -21.85 30.09
C ASP A 20 6.25 -22.70 28.82
N GLU A 21 7.20 -23.59 28.56
CA GLU A 21 7.24 -24.52 27.45
C GLU A 21 5.97 -25.40 27.34
N ARG A 22 5.32 -25.40 26.18
CA ARG A 22 4.90 -26.62 25.44
C ARG A 22 4.29 -26.29 24.08
N LEU A 23 4.78 -27.01 23.07
CA LEU A 23 4.28 -27.11 21.69
C LEU A 23 2.75 -26.91 21.57
N ALA A 24 2.34 -25.96 20.75
CA ALA A 24 1.13 -26.10 19.94
C ALA A 24 1.40 -25.45 18.57
N ILE A 25 1.58 -26.30 17.56
CA ILE A 25 1.57 -25.93 16.14
C ILE A 25 0.16 -25.39 15.85
N ALA A 26 -0.01 -24.08 15.85
CA ALA A 26 -1.24 -23.48 15.38
C ALA A 26 -1.24 -23.51 13.84
N ARG A 27 -1.98 -24.47 13.27
CA ARG A 27 -2.41 -24.42 11.87
C ARG A 27 -3.25 -23.14 11.70
N VAL A 28 -2.68 -22.13 11.05
CA VAL A 28 -3.42 -20.93 10.65
C VAL A 28 -4.30 -21.33 9.46
N SER A 29 -5.56 -21.66 9.73
CA SER A 29 -6.57 -21.84 8.68
C SER A 29 -7.21 -20.49 8.40
N TYR A 30 -7.01 -19.96 7.20
CA TYR A 30 -7.70 -18.76 6.72
C TYR A 30 -9.14 -19.12 6.36
N ALA A 31 -10.12 -18.45 6.96
CA ALA A 31 -11.50 -18.52 6.49
C ALA A 31 -11.77 -17.35 5.55
N CYS A 32 -11.97 -17.62 4.26
CA CYS A 32 -12.46 -16.62 3.31
C CYS A 32 -13.98 -16.58 3.38
N ILE A 33 -14.56 -15.43 3.73
CA ILE A 33 -16.01 -15.23 3.69
C ILE A 33 -16.34 -14.42 2.44
N ASN A 34 -17.14 -15.01 1.54
CA ASN A 34 -17.71 -14.30 0.40
C ASN A 34 -19.05 -13.70 0.80
N LEU A 35 -19.10 -12.37 0.92
CA LEU A 35 -20.34 -11.62 1.10
C LEU A 35 -20.82 -11.13 -0.27
N THR A 36 -22.01 -11.54 -0.68
CA THR A 36 -22.67 -10.96 -1.85
C THR A 36 -23.75 -10.01 -1.38
N ILE A 37 -23.55 -8.73 -1.69
CA ILE A 37 -24.53 -7.67 -1.44
C ILE A 37 -25.35 -7.51 -2.73
N VAL A 38 -26.65 -7.74 -2.61
CA VAL A 38 -27.59 -7.54 -3.71
C VAL A 38 -28.42 -6.31 -3.41
N ASP A 39 -28.10 -5.20 -4.06
CA ASP A 39 -28.95 -4.02 -4.05
C ASP A 39 -30.12 -4.22 -5.02
N ASN A 40 -31.33 -4.20 -4.46
CA ASN A 40 -32.58 -4.24 -5.20
C ASN A 40 -33.18 -2.83 -5.24
N GLU A 41 -33.06 -2.15 -6.39
CA GLU A 41 -33.45 -0.74 -6.54
C GLU A 41 -34.97 -0.49 -6.48
N ALA A 42 -35.80 -1.54 -6.47
CA ALA A 42 -37.26 -1.37 -6.43
C ALA A 42 -37.81 -0.98 -5.06
N ASN A 43 -37.18 -1.38 -3.95
CA ASN A 43 -37.75 -1.24 -2.59
C ASN A 43 -36.77 -0.68 -1.52
N GLY A 44 -35.58 -0.22 -1.91
CA GLY A 44 -34.60 0.36 -0.98
C GLY A 44 -34.07 -0.58 0.12
N ARG A 45 -34.29 -1.90 -0.01
CA ARG A 45 -33.79 -2.91 0.94
C ARG A 45 -32.57 -3.63 0.37
N THR A 46 -31.50 -3.68 1.16
CA THR A 46 -30.28 -4.44 0.87
C THR A 46 -30.42 -5.85 1.43
N HIS A 47 -30.30 -6.86 0.57
CA HIS A 47 -30.25 -8.25 1.01
C HIS A 47 -28.80 -8.75 0.98
N VAL A 48 -28.34 -9.26 2.12
CA VAL A 48 -27.02 -9.89 2.26
C VAL A 48 -27.21 -11.40 2.19
N VAL A 49 -26.62 -12.05 1.19
CA VAL A 49 -26.59 -13.51 1.07
C VAL A 49 -25.15 -13.97 1.26
N SER A 50 -24.91 -14.78 2.30
CA SER A 50 -23.63 -15.43 2.54
C SER A 50 -23.67 -16.88 2.05
N HIS A 51 -22.61 -17.29 1.36
CA HIS A 51 -22.34 -18.70 1.09
C HIS A 51 -20.98 -19.03 1.70
N LEU A 52 -20.98 -19.94 2.68
CA LEU A 52 -19.78 -20.58 3.18
C LEU A 52 -19.36 -21.64 2.15
N GLY A 53 -18.39 -21.32 1.30
CA GLY A 53 -17.76 -22.28 0.41
C GLY A 53 -16.43 -22.72 1.00
N THR A 54 -16.31 -23.99 1.39
CA THR A 54 -15.00 -24.62 1.64
C THR A 54 -14.44 -25.06 0.30
N SER A 55 -13.24 -24.61 -0.07
CA SER A 55 -12.53 -25.13 -1.25
C SER A 55 -12.20 -26.60 -1.01
N HIS A 56 -12.84 -27.49 -1.77
CA HIS A 56 -12.57 -28.92 -1.76
C HIS A 56 -11.30 -29.22 -2.56
N ASP A 57 -10.25 -29.65 -1.89
CA ASP A 57 -9.28 -30.63 -2.40
C ASP A 57 -8.56 -31.25 -1.20
N ASP A 58 -9.08 -32.39 -0.73
CA ASP A 58 -8.32 -33.48 -0.11
C ASP A 58 -9.31 -34.58 0.28
N GLN A 59 -9.37 -35.62 -0.56
CA GLN A 59 -9.79 -36.93 -0.11
C GLN A 59 -8.64 -37.52 0.71
N ASP A 60 -8.74 -37.46 2.03
CA ASP A 60 -8.30 -38.59 2.85
C ASP A 60 -9.02 -38.59 4.20
N GLU A 61 -9.76 -39.66 4.43
CA GLU A 61 -10.42 -39.95 5.69
C GLU A 61 -9.40 -40.33 6.76
N ARG A 62 -9.63 -39.80 7.97
CA ARG A 62 -9.27 -40.28 9.32
C ARG A 62 -8.23 -39.42 10.01
N LEU A 63 -8.70 -38.59 10.94
CA LEU A 63 -8.17 -38.48 12.30
C LEU A 63 -9.30 -37.97 13.21
N HIS A 64 -9.64 -38.76 14.23
CA HIS A 64 -10.64 -38.42 15.25
C HIS A 64 -10.08 -37.36 16.22
N GLY A 65 -10.88 -36.32 16.50
CA GLY A 65 -10.65 -35.34 17.57
C GLY A 65 -11.67 -34.22 17.47
N GLY A 66 -12.47 -33.98 18.51
CA GLY A 66 -13.63 -33.09 18.48
C GLY A 66 -13.29 -31.65 18.11
N GLU A 67 -13.74 -31.21 16.94
CA GLU A 67 -13.68 -29.82 16.52
C GLU A 67 -15.06 -29.18 16.79
N GLN A 68 -15.10 -28.29 17.78
CA GLN A 68 -16.26 -27.42 18.01
C GLN A 68 -16.44 -26.52 16.78
N ARG A 69 -17.57 -26.70 16.09
CA ARG A 69 -17.93 -25.90 14.92
C ARG A 69 -18.43 -24.52 15.37
N PRO A 70 -17.99 -23.41 14.75
CA PRO A 70 -18.62 -22.12 14.98
C PRO A 70 -20.09 -22.21 14.53
N THR A 71 -21.00 -21.85 15.44
CA THR A 71 -22.45 -22.01 15.28
C THR A 71 -23.11 -20.65 15.01
N ALA A 72 -23.86 -20.58 13.91
CA ALA A 72 -24.92 -19.64 13.52
C ALA A 72 -24.65 -18.11 13.57
N ILE A 73 -24.80 -17.46 12.41
CA ILE A 73 -25.02 -16.02 12.26
C ILE A 73 -26.53 -15.80 12.22
N CYS A 74 -27.09 -15.06 13.18
CA CYS A 74 -28.49 -14.64 13.15
C CYS A 74 -28.55 -13.21 12.59
N CYS A 75 -29.10 -13.04 11.37
CA CYS A 75 -29.48 -11.73 10.85
C CYS A 75 -30.96 -11.51 11.19
N GLY A 76 -31.24 -10.65 12.17
CA GLY A 76 -32.59 -10.16 12.45
C GLY A 76 -32.78 -8.76 11.87
N ASP A 77 -33.95 -8.52 11.27
CA ASP A 77 -34.40 -7.17 10.93
C ASP A 77 -34.63 -6.37 12.21
N LEU A 78 -33.70 -5.48 12.54
CA LEU A 78 -33.90 -4.42 13.53
C LEU A 78 -33.62 -3.08 12.83
N GLY A 79 -34.63 -2.57 12.13
CA GLY A 79 -34.78 -1.17 11.69
C GLY A 79 -33.55 -0.41 11.14
N GLU A 80 -33.64 0.04 9.88
CA GLU A 80 -32.79 1.04 9.17
C GLU A 80 -31.25 0.96 9.28
N GLN A 81 -30.64 0.03 10.03
CA GLN A 81 -29.19 -0.14 10.09
C GLN A 81 -28.78 -1.62 10.06
N PRO A 82 -27.92 -2.06 9.12
CA PRO A 82 -27.35 -3.39 9.16
C PRO A 82 -26.25 -3.45 10.22
N CYS A 83 -26.44 -4.26 11.26
CA CYS A 83 -25.40 -4.61 12.23
C CYS A 83 -24.96 -6.06 12.00
N ALA A 84 -23.65 -6.33 12.15
CA ALA A 84 -23.10 -7.68 12.21
C ALA A 84 -22.57 -7.92 13.63
N ILE A 85 -23.04 -9.00 14.29
CA ILE A 85 -22.53 -9.45 15.58
C ILE A 85 -21.60 -10.64 15.33
N ILE A 86 -20.35 -10.54 15.77
CA ILE A 86 -19.39 -11.66 15.78
C ILE A 86 -19.24 -12.11 17.24
N VAL A 87 -19.50 -13.38 17.52
CA VAL A 87 -19.30 -13.97 18.86
C VAL A 87 -18.04 -14.83 18.82
N CYS A 88 -17.07 -14.52 19.69
CA CYS A 88 -15.93 -15.39 20.01
C CYS A 88 -15.97 -15.70 21.52
N ASP A 89 -15.80 -16.97 21.89
CA ASP A 89 -15.66 -17.46 23.26
C ASP A 89 -16.71 -16.99 24.29
N GLY A 90 -17.98 -16.99 23.91
CA GLY A 90 -19.09 -16.90 24.87
C GLY A 90 -19.20 -15.59 25.66
N GLN A 91 -18.48 -14.53 25.26
CA GLN A 91 -18.61 -13.19 25.85
C GLN A 91 -19.02 -12.20 24.75
N PRO A 92 -20.15 -11.49 24.88
CA PRO A 92 -20.62 -10.56 23.86
C PRO A 92 -19.75 -9.30 23.86
N LEU A 93 -18.96 -9.09 22.81
CA LEU A 93 -18.39 -7.79 22.48
C LEU A 93 -19.34 -7.09 21.49
N SER A 94 -20.06 -6.08 21.97
CA SER A 94 -20.88 -5.22 21.13
C SER A 94 -19.99 -4.26 20.34
N LEU A 95 -19.90 -4.44 19.02
CA LEU A 95 -19.32 -3.42 18.11
C LEU A 95 -20.47 -2.72 17.39
N VAL A 96 -20.80 -1.50 17.81
CA VAL A 96 -21.78 -0.66 17.11
C VAL A 96 -21.06 0.03 15.96
N ILE A 97 -21.33 -0.38 14.72
CA ILE A 97 -20.92 0.39 13.54
C ILE A 97 -21.95 1.50 13.35
N SER A 98 -21.66 2.69 13.89
CA SER A 98 -22.49 3.88 13.65
C SER A 98 -22.25 4.40 12.23
N SER A 99 -23.12 4.07 11.28
CA SER A 99 -23.27 4.89 10.09
C SER A 99 -24.19 6.07 10.45
N ALA A 100 -23.62 7.23 10.75
CA ALA A 100 -24.42 8.45 10.79
C ALA A 100 -25.01 8.69 9.38
N PRO A 101 -26.31 9.02 9.26
CA PRO A 101 -26.88 9.37 7.97
C PRO A 101 -26.18 10.62 7.44
N MET A 102 -25.46 10.48 6.33
CA MET A 102 -24.92 11.63 5.61
C MET A 102 -26.12 12.39 5.03
N THR A 103 -26.43 13.54 5.61
CA THR A 103 -27.33 14.52 4.98
C THR A 103 -26.75 14.89 3.62
N PRO A 104 -27.58 15.06 2.57
CA PRO A 104 -27.09 15.49 1.28
C PRO A 104 -26.57 16.93 1.42
N VAL A 105 -25.25 17.08 1.53
CA VAL A 105 -24.61 18.38 1.40
C VAL A 105 -24.87 18.84 -0.02
N SER A 106 -25.61 19.94 -0.14
CA SER A 106 -25.80 20.67 -1.38
C SER A 106 -24.42 20.97 -1.98
N ARG A 107 -24.09 20.32 -3.10
CA ARG A 107 -22.83 20.52 -3.82
C ARG A 107 -22.89 21.84 -4.56
N THR A 108 -22.48 22.90 -3.87
CA THR A 108 -22.03 24.14 -4.51
C THR A 108 -20.79 24.68 -3.80
N SER A 109 -19.68 23.97 -3.97
CA SER A 109 -18.36 24.59 -4.03
C SER A 109 -17.47 23.67 -4.86
N GLU A 110 -17.23 24.01 -6.13
CA GLU A 110 -16.13 23.40 -6.87
C GLU A 110 -14.85 23.73 -6.09
N THR A 111 -14.28 22.77 -5.38
CA THR A 111 -12.90 22.86 -4.93
C THR A 111 -12.05 23.17 -6.16
N PRO A 112 -11.23 24.25 -6.14
CA PRO A 112 -10.41 24.60 -7.29
C PRO A 112 -9.61 23.37 -7.71
N ARG A 113 -9.77 22.95 -8.97
CA ARG A 113 -8.91 21.88 -9.51
C ARG A 113 -7.48 22.37 -9.43
N VAL A 114 -6.65 21.70 -8.64
CA VAL A 114 -5.21 21.95 -8.59
C VAL A 114 -4.66 21.71 -10.00
N ARG A 115 -4.22 22.78 -10.69
CA ARG A 115 -3.77 22.68 -12.09
C ARG A 115 -2.26 22.58 -12.20
N ARG A 116 -1.51 23.25 -11.32
CA ARG A 116 -0.04 23.31 -11.36
C ARG A 116 0.52 22.54 -10.18
N ILE A 117 1.15 21.40 -10.44
CA ILE A 117 1.63 20.49 -9.40
C ILE A 117 3.13 20.34 -9.53
N LEU A 118 3.84 20.57 -8.42
CA LEU A 118 5.25 20.23 -8.27
C LEU A 118 5.35 18.82 -7.66
N ALA A 119 5.91 17.87 -8.40
CA ALA A 119 6.23 16.55 -7.86
C ALA A 119 7.69 16.50 -7.42
N VAL A 120 7.94 16.02 -6.21
CA VAL A 120 9.25 15.89 -5.58
C VAL A 120 9.50 14.42 -5.28
N ASP A 121 10.54 13.86 -5.89
CA ASP A 121 11.08 12.53 -5.63
C ASP A 121 12.30 12.66 -4.71
N VAL A 122 12.12 12.36 -3.42
CA VAL A 122 13.18 12.42 -2.41
C VAL A 122 13.93 11.08 -2.41
N GLY A 123 15.19 11.10 -2.84
CA GLY A 123 16.09 9.95 -2.75
C GLY A 123 17.27 10.20 -1.82
N GLY A 124 17.92 9.13 -1.38
CA GLY A 124 19.12 9.20 -0.52
C GLY A 124 20.34 9.85 -1.17
N THR A 125 20.41 9.92 -2.51
CA THR A 125 21.54 10.53 -3.24
C THR A 125 21.16 11.85 -3.92
N HIS A 126 19.94 11.95 -4.44
CA HIS A 126 19.43 13.14 -5.10
C HIS A 126 17.97 13.36 -4.71
N ILE A 127 17.58 14.63 -4.59
CA ILE A 127 16.19 15.05 -4.65
C ILE A 127 15.94 15.56 -6.06
N LYS A 128 14.87 15.08 -6.69
CA LYS A 128 14.48 15.45 -8.06
C LYS A 128 13.10 16.08 -8.05
N VAL A 129 12.89 17.04 -8.93
CA VAL A 129 11.64 17.77 -9.04
C VAL A 129 11.20 17.89 -10.49
N LYS A 130 9.88 17.82 -10.71
CA LYS A 130 9.25 18.08 -12.00
C LYS A 130 7.89 18.76 -11.78
N SER A 131 7.59 19.78 -12.58
CA SER A 131 6.25 20.37 -12.63
C SER A 131 5.45 19.73 -13.76
N ASN A 132 4.13 19.61 -13.59
CA ASN A 132 3.24 19.15 -14.67
C ASN A 132 3.05 20.20 -15.80
N GLN A 133 3.68 21.37 -15.66
CA GLN A 133 3.65 22.46 -16.65
C GLN A 133 4.87 22.45 -17.59
N THR A 134 5.85 21.57 -17.37
CA THR A 134 7.09 21.53 -18.17
C THR A 134 7.63 20.11 -18.26
N ASP A 135 8.35 19.82 -19.34
CA ASP A 135 9.10 18.57 -19.47
C ASP A 135 10.46 18.62 -18.76
N GLU A 136 10.90 19.80 -18.34
CA GLU A 136 12.15 19.98 -17.62
C GLU A 136 12.14 19.24 -16.27
N ARG A 137 13.20 18.48 -16.02
CA ARG A 137 13.46 17.84 -14.72
C ARG A 137 14.68 18.49 -14.09
N ARG A 138 14.54 18.95 -12.85
CA ARG A 138 15.65 19.49 -12.06
C ARG A 138 16.00 18.56 -10.90
N ALA A 139 17.24 18.61 -10.46
CA ALA A 139 17.71 17.79 -9.35
C ALA A 139 18.90 18.44 -8.64
N PHE A 140 19.08 18.09 -7.37
CA PHE A 140 20.26 18.43 -6.58
C PHE A 140 20.67 17.24 -5.72
N LYS A 141 21.95 17.22 -5.30
CA LYS A 141 22.47 16.17 -4.42
C LYS A 141 21.86 16.30 -3.01
N SER A 142 21.47 15.17 -2.43
CA SER A 142 20.99 15.06 -1.05
C SER A 142 22.05 14.44 -0.14
N GLY A 143 21.80 13.28 0.47
CA GLY A 143 22.72 12.56 1.36
C GLY A 143 22.38 12.68 2.85
N ALA A 144 23.19 12.01 3.67
CA ALA A 144 22.95 11.77 5.11
C ALA A 144 22.87 13.04 6.00
N LYS A 145 23.11 14.23 5.47
CA LYS A 145 22.99 15.51 6.20
C LYS A 145 21.80 16.36 5.74
N MET A 146 20.98 15.83 4.82
CA MET A 146 19.82 16.52 4.26
C MET A 146 18.63 16.40 5.21
N THR A 147 18.35 17.47 5.96
CA THR A 147 17.15 17.60 6.79
C THR A 147 15.96 18.04 5.94
N ALA A 148 14.73 17.87 6.44
CA ALA A 148 13.53 18.30 5.70
C ALA A 148 13.54 19.81 5.39
N GLN A 149 13.93 20.66 6.36
CA GLN A 149 14.04 22.11 6.14
C GLN A 149 15.03 22.43 5.01
N LYS A 150 16.24 21.84 5.04
CA LYS A 150 17.22 22.05 3.97
C LYS A 150 16.71 21.56 2.62
N ALA A 151 15.99 20.44 2.59
CA ALA A 151 15.39 19.94 1.37
C ALA A 151 14.39 20.96 0.78
N VAL A 152 13.49 21.52 1.60
CA VAL A 152 12.53 22.54 1.17
C VAL A 152 13.26 23.80 0.69
N ASP A 153 14.23 24.31 1.43
CA ASP A 153 14.98 25.52 1.05
C ASP A 153 15.67 25.35 -0.31
N HIS A 154 16.31 24.20 -0.52
CA HIS A 154 16.95 23.86 -1.79
C HIS A 154 15.93 23.70 -2.92
N ILE A 155 14.79 23.04 -2.67
CA ILE A 155 13.71 22.89 -3.67
C ILE A 155 13.20 24.26 -4.08
N ARG A 156 12.79 25.11 -3.12
CA ARG A 156 12.27 26.46 -3.40
C ARG A 156 13.24 27.30 -4.22
N LYS A 157 14.54 27.21 -3.91
CA LYS A 157 15.58 27.91 -4.67
C LYS A 157 15.76 27.34 -6.09
N LEU A 158 15.67 26.01 -6.24
CA LEU A 158 15.83 25.32 -7.51
C LEU A 158 14.68 25.57 -8.49
N VAL A 159 13.48 25.86 -7.99
CA VAL A 159 12.26 26.06 -8.79
C VAL A 159 11.70 27.48 -8.65
N ALA A 160 12.55 28.46 -8.31
CA ALA A 160 12.14 29.83 -8.04
C ALA A 160 11.42 30.52 -9.22
N ASP A 161 11.66 30.05 -10.44
CA ASP A 161 11.03 30.46 -11.70
C ASP A 161 9.80 29.62 -12.08
N TRP A 162 9.42 28.61 -11.30
CA TRP A 162 8.23 27.79 -11.54
C TRP A 162 7.07 28.21 -10.64
N GLN A 163 5.87 28.24 -11.21
CA GLN A 163 4.64 28.43 -10.44
C GLN A 163 3.95 27.08 -10.20
N PHE A 164 3.48 26.85 -8.97
CA PHE A 164 2.74 25.66 -8.58
C PHE A 164 1.69 26.01 -7.52
N ASP A 165 0.57 25.29 -7.53
CA ASP A 165 -0.56 25.44 -6.61
C ASP A 165 -0.53 24.36 -5.52
N ALA A 166 0.22 23.29 -5.73
CA ALA A 166 0.36 22.19 -4.78
C ALA A 166 1.67 21.43 -5.00
N VAL A 167 2.10 20.71 -3.96
CA VAL A 167 3.30 19.87 -3.99
C VAL A 167 2.97 18.44 -3.60
N SER A 168 3.48 17.47 -4.36
CA SER A 168 3.51 16.07 -3.98
C SER A 168 4.93 15.67 -3.63
N ILE A 169 5.12 14.99 -2.50
CA ILE A 169 6.44 14.56 -2.03
C ILE A 169 6.40 13.04 -1.81
N GLY A 170 7.20 12.32 -2.60
CA GLY A 170 7.53 10.91 -2.36
C GLY A 170 8.79 10.83 -1.49
N ILE A 171 8.68 10.20 -0.32
CA ILE A 171 9.76 10.09 0.67
C ILE A 171 10.14 8.62 0.88
N PRO A 172 11.42 8.26 1.04
CA PRO A 172 11.86 6.88 1.25
C PRO A 172 11.73 6.51 2.74
N ALA A 173 10.50 6.59 3.24
CA ALA A 173 10.11 6.27 4.60
C ALA A 173 8.62 5.85 4.64
N PRO A 174 8.19 5.15 5.71
CA PRO A 174 6.77 4.92 5.96
C PRO A 174 6.03 6.24 6.19
N VAL A 175 4.88 6.38 5.52
CA VAL A 175 4.02 7.57 5.62
C VAL A 175 2.60 7.13 5.94
N VAL A 176 2.03 7.67 7.01
CA VAL A 176 0.65 7.38 7.45
C VAL A 176 -0.09 8.70 7.61
N HIS A 177 -1.26 8.81 6.97
CA HIS A 177 -2.07 10.04 6.96
C HIS A 177 -1.27 11.31 6.59
N GLY A 178 -0.36 11.19 5.62
CA GLY A 178 0.50 12.29 5.17
C GLY A 178 1.63 12.65 6.13
N ARG A 179 1.86 11.87 7.19
CA ARG A 179 2.92 12.08 8.18
C ARG A 179 4.01 11.04 8.05
N VAL A 180 5.25 11.49 8.01
CA VAL A 180 6.44 10.63 8.04
C VAL A 180 6.58 10.01 9.43
N LEU A 181 6.67 8.67 9.50
CA LEU A 181 6.77 7.96 10.77
C LEU A 181 8.19 7.86 11.32
N HIS A 182 9.17 7.73 10.42
CA HIS A 182 10.59 7.60 10.77
C HIS A 182 11.44 8.42 9.82
N ASP A 183 12.54 8.97 10.32
CA ASP A 183 13.49 9.66 9.46
C ASP A 183 14.06 8.70 8.40
N PRO A 184 14.18 9.14 7.13
CA PRO A 184 14.68 8.29 6.07
C PRO A 184 16.13 7.85 6.33
N LYS A 185 16.39 6.54 6.25
CA LYS A 185 17.68 5.91 6.63
C LYS A 185 18.95 6.52 5.99
N HIS A 186 18.81 7.17 4.83
CA HIS A 186 19.92 7.71 4.06
C HIS A 186 19.92 9.25 3.97
N LEU A 187 19.10 9.91 4.77
CA LEU A 187 19.01 11.37 4.87
C LEU A 187 19.32 11.82 6.30
N GLY A 188 19.35 13.14 6.51
CA GLY A 188 19.46 13.69 7.87
C GLY A 188 18.13 13.60 8.62
N GLU A 189 18.13 13.99 9.90
CA GLU A 189 16.94 14.00 10.75
C GLU A 189 15.99 15.17 10.45
N GLY A 190 14.83 15.17 11.12
CA GLY A 190 13.88 16.28 11.11
C GLY A 190 12.84 16.18 10.00
N TRP A 191 12.55 14.97 9.51
CA TRP A 191 11.45 14.69 8.59
C TRP A 191 10.16 14.32 9.35
N VAL A 192 10.31 13.67 10.50
CA VAL A 192 9.18 13.35 11.40
C VAL A 192 8.63 14.65 11.99
N GLY A 193 7.30 14.84 11.87
CA GLY A 193 6.61 16.02 12.41
C GLY A 193 6.86 17.33 11.66
N PHE A 194 7.62 17.31 10.55
CA PHE A 194 7.89 18.50 9.76
C PHE A 194 6.63 18.95 8.99
N ASP A 195 6.26 20.22 9.12
CA ASP A 195 5.13 20.80 8.40
C ASP A 195 5.55 21.30 7.02
N PHE A 196 5.47 20.39 6.04
CA PHE A 196 5.76 20.73 4.65
C PHE A 196 4.81 21.77 4.07
N SER A 197 3.53 21.79 4.49
CA SER A 197 2.56 22.74 3.95
C SER A 197 2.89 24.17 4.40
N ALA A 198 3.27 24.34 5.66
CA ALA A 198 3.78 25.61 6.16
C ALA A 198 5.09 26.03 5.46
N ALA A 199 6.03 25.10 5.27
CA ALA A 199 7.32 25.41 4.66
C ALA A 199 7.24 25.76 3.16
N PHE A 200 6.30 25.15 2.42
CA PHE A 200 6.04 25.48 1.01
C PHE A 200 5.00 26.58 0.80
N GLU A 201 4.27 26.98 1.85
CA GLU A 201 3.18 27.96 1.80
C GLU A 201 2.08 27.57 0.78
N THR A 202 1.88 26.26 0.59
CA THR A 202 0.91 25.69 -0.36
C THR A 202 0.48 24.30 0.11
N PRO A 203 -0.67 23.75 -0.35
CA PRO A 203 -1.05 22.39 -0.02
C PRO A 203 -0.01 21.34 -0.42
N VAL A 204 0.35 20.46 0.52
CA VAL A 204 1.30 19.37 0.29
C VAL A 204 0.65 18.01 0.57
N LYS A 205 0.88 17.05 -0.33
CA LYS A 205 0.63 15.62 -0.09
C LYS A 205 1.95 14.88 0.02
N VAL A 206 2.14 14.18 1.14
CA VAL A 206 3.32 13.34 1.38
C VAL A 206 2.90 11.88 1.29
N ILE A 207 3.69 11.07 0.61
CA ILE A 207 3.49 9.62 0.49
C ILE A 207 4.85 8.92 0.46
N ASN A 208 4.85 7.61 0.69
CA ASN A 208 6.00 6.76 0.41
C ASN A 208 6.40 6.83 -1.09
N ASP A 209 7.71 6.84 -1.37
CA ASP A 209 8.29 6.94 -2.71
C ASP A 209 7.85 5.80 -3.66
N ALA A 210 7.89 4.56 -3.19
CA ALA A 210 7.45 3.39 -3.94
C ALA A 210 5.95 3.45 -4.24
N ALA A 211 5.13 3.87 -3.27
CA ALA A 211 3.70 4.09 -3.47
C ALA A 211 3.42 5.20 -4.49
N MET A 212 4.19 6.30 -4.48
CA MET A 212 4.08 7.35 -5.50
C MET A 212 4.40 6.80 -6.90
N GLN A 213 5.51 6.06 -7.05
CA GLN A 213 5.88 5.46 -8.33
C GLN A 213 4.86 4.40 -8.79
N ALA A 214 4.28 3.63 -7.85
CA ALA A 214 3.20 2.70 -8.13
C ALA A 214 1.98 3.43 -8.71
N TRP A 215 1.58 4.55 -8.10
CA TRP A 215 0.43 5.34 -8.56
C TRP A 215 0.58 5.86 -9.99
N GLY A 216 1.78 6.31 -10.36
CA GLY A 216 2.07 6.71 -11.74
C GLY A 216 2.13 5.53 -12.73
N SER A 217 2.44 4.34 -12.23
CA SER A 217 2.50 3.12 -13.04
C SER A 217 1.14 2.46 -13.24
N TYR A 218 0.15 2.75 -12.40
CA TYR A 218 -1.15 2.08 -12.41
C TYR A 218 -1.92 2.22 -13.72
N ARG A 219 -2.59 1.12 -14.13
CA ARG A 219 -3.40 0.99 -15.35
C ARG A 219 -4.76 0.29 -15.13
N GLY A 220 -5.10 -0.11 -13.91
CA GLY A 220 -6.35 -0.80 -13.57
C GLY A 220 -6.12 -2.12 -12.82
N GLY A 221 -7.18 -2.81 -12.40
CA GLY A 221 -7.10 -4.13 -11.77
C GLY A 221 -6.29 -4.19 -10.47
N ARG A 222 -5.68 -5.35 -10.20
CA ARG A 222 -4.76 -5.63 -9.09
C ARG A 222 -3.30 -5.53 -9.52
N MET A 223 -2.61 -4.46 -9.12
CA MET A 223 -1.20 -4.24 -9.45
C MET A 223 -0.30 -4.31 -8.22
N LEU A 224 0.72 -5.15 -8.27
CA LEU A 224 1.83 -5.11 -7.31
C LEU A 224 2.97 -4.27 -7.88
N PHE A 225 3.50 -3.33 -7.10
CA PHE A 225 4.72 -2.60 -7.41
C PHE A 225 5.87 -3.06 -6.53
N LEU A 226 7.04 -3.32 -7.13
CA LEU A 226 8.29 -3.59 -6.41
C LEU A 226 9.39 -2.64 -6.90
N GLY A 227 9.82 -1.73 -6.03
CA GLY A 227 10.90 -0.79 -6.28
C GLY A 227 12.25 -1.38 -5.91
N LEU A 228 13.07 -1.71 -6.91
CA LEU A 228 14.41 -2.26 -6.72
C LEU A 228 15.44 -1.14 -6.66
N GLY A 229 15.82 -0.72 -5.45
CA GLY A 229 16.75 0.37 -5.19
C GLY A 229 17.88 -0.02 -4.25
N THR A 230 18.26 0.90 -3.36
CA THR A 230 19.15 0.59 -2.23
C THR A 230 18.53 -0.48 -1.34
N GLY A 231 17.23 -0.33 -1.04
CA GLY A 231 16.38 -1.32 -0.41
C GLY A 231 15.31 -1.90 -1.35
N LEU A 232 14.23 -2.42 -0.76
CA LEU A 232 13.03 -2.87 -1.47
C LEU A 232 11.82 -1.98 -1.11
N GLY A 233 11.35 -1.18 -2.07
CA GLY A 233 10.06 -0.48 -1.93
C GLY A 233 8.91 -1.35 -2.42
N SER A 234 7.73 -1.24 -1.80
CA SER A 234 6.55 -1.98 -2.25
C SER A 234 5.24 -1.21 -2.09
N ALA A 235 4.31 -1.45 -3.00
CA ALA A 235 2.94 -0.99 -2.89
C ALA A 235 2.00 -1.91 -3.67
N MET A 236 0.76 -2.02 -3.23
CA MET A 236 -0.30 -2.72 -3.94
C MET A 236 -1.38 -1.72 -4.33
N ILE A 237 -1.94 -1.86 -5.52
CA ILE A 237 -3.13 -1.11 -5.93
C ILE A 237 -4.21 -2.10 -6.32
N VAL A 238 -5.37 -2.01 -5.67
CA VAL A 238 -6.53 -2.86 -5.95
C VAL A 238 -7.69 -1.97 -6.35
N ASN A 239 -8.10 -2.01 -7.62
CA ASN A 239 -9.24 -1.26 -8.15
C ASN A 239 -9.19 0.24 -7.79
N GLY A 240 -8.02 0.86 -7.96
CA GLY A 240 -7.76 2.27 -7.65
C GLY A 240 -7.41 2.57 -6.19
N LEU A 241 -7.50 1.59 -5.29
CA LEU A 241 -7.11 1.76 -3.89
C LEU A 241 -5.62 1.48 -3.72
N LEU A 242 -4.84 2.54 -3.48
CA LEU A 242 -3.40 2.47 -3.23
C LEU A 242 -3.10 2.11 -1.77
N ALA A 243 -2.40 1.00 -1.58
CA ALA A 243 -1.87 0.54 -0.30
C ALA A 243 -0.34 0.52 -0.33
N PRO A 244 0.34 1.50 0.30
CA PRO A 244 1.78 1.41 0.58
C PRO A 244 2.09 0.18 1.45
N MET A 245 3.20 -0.49 1.20
CA MET A 245 3.57 -1.73 1.92
C MET A 245 5.06 -1.73 2.30
N GLU A 246 5.38 -2.38 3.42
CA GLU A 246 6.76 -2.60 3.88
C GLU A 246 7.17 -4.08 3.75
N LEU A 247 7.03 -4.65 2.55
CA LEU A 247 7.37 -6.05 2.27
C LEU A 247 8.88 -6.35 2.45
N ALA A 248 9.72 -5.30 2.43
CA ALA A 248 11.17 -5.36 2.60
C ALA A 248 11.61 -6.23 3.78
N HIS A 249 10.90 -6.09 4.90
CA HIS A 249 11.29 -6.65 6.20
C HIS A 249 10.71 -8.03 6.47
N LEU A 250 9.83 -8.53 5.60
CA LEU A 250 9.26 -9.86 5.78
C LEU A 250 10.34 -10.94 5.61
N PRO A 251 10.28 -12.02 6.41
CA PRO A 251 11.20 -13.14 6.28
C PRO A 251 11.16 -13.76 4.88
N PHE A 252 12.34 -13.96 4.31
CA PHE A 252 12.54 -14.65 3.04
C PHE A 252 13.82 -15.47 3.08
N LYS A 253 13.68 -16.80 2.93
CA LYS A 253 14.79 -17.75 3.04
C LYS A 253 15.52 -17.60 4.39
N LYS A 254 16.79 -17.17 4.37
CA LYS A 254 17.64 -17.01 5.57
C LYS A 254 17.77 -15.54 6.04
N GLY A 255 16.93 -14.63 5.54
CA GLY A 255 16.98 -13.21 5.86
C GLY A 255 15.64 -12.55 5.57
N THR A 256 15.64 -11.30 5.14
CA THR A 256 14.46 -10.55 4.69
C THR A 256 14.42 -10.42 3.17
N PHE A 257 13.30 -10.03 2.56
CA PHE A 257 13.29 -9.79 1.10
C PHE A 257 14.36 -8.77 0.66
N GLU A 258 14.53 -7.67 1.41
CA GLU A 258 15.53 -6.65 1.14
C GLU A 258 16.96 -7.21 1.15
N ASP A 259 17.30 -8.13 2.07
CA ASP A 259 18.64 -8.75 2.13
C ASP A 259 19.02 -9.51 0.86
N TYR A 260 18.02 -9.91 0.07
CA TYR A 260 18.19 -10.65 -1.19
C TYR A 260 18.09 -9.77 -2.42
N VAL A 261 17.24 -8.73 -2.43
CA VAL A 261 16.97 -7.93 -3.64
C VAL A 261 17.49 -6.49 -3.56
N GLY A 262 17.93 -6.01 -2.40
CA GLY A 262 18.55 -4.70 -2.24
C GLY A 262 19.93 -4.59 -2.89
N GLU A 263 20.46 -3.37 -2.94
CA GLU A 263 21.73 -3.05 -3.59
C GLU A 263 22.93 -3.76 -2.95
N ASN A 264 22.90 -3.98 -1.64
CA ASN A 264 23.94 -4.73 -0.93
C ASN A 264 24.04 -6.18 -1.44
N SER A 265 22.89 -6.82 -1.70
CA SER A 265 22.85 -8.16 -2.30
C SER A 265 23.38 -8.14 -3.73
N LEU A 266 22.99 -7.14 -4.53
CA LEU A 266 23.49 -6.97 -5.89
C LEU A 266 25.02 -6.88 -5.93
N LYS A 267 25.62 -6.05 -5.06
CA LYS A 267 27.08 -5.88 -4.96
C LYS A 267 27.79 -7.16 -4.55
N ARG A 268 27.25 -7.88 -3.57
CA ARG A 268 27.84 -9.11 -3.01
C ARG A 268 27.67 -10.33 -3.92
N ALA A 269 26.51 -10.49 -4.54
CA ALA A 269 26.14 -11.70 -5.29
C ALA A 269 26.41 -11.58 -6.79
N GLY A 270 26.55 -10.36 -7.31
CA GLY A 270 26.64 -10.08 -8.73
C GLY A 270 25.30 -10.17 -9.46
N LYS A 271 25.23 -9.54 -10.64
CA LYS A 271 24.00 -9.35 -11.44
C LYS A 271 23.21 -10.63 -11.68
N VAL A 272 23.87 -11.72 -12.08
CA VAL A 272 23.22 -12.99 -12.46
C VAL A 272 22.50 -13.60 -11.26
N LYS A 273 23.18 -13.71 -10.12
CA LYS A 273 22.62 -14.30 -8.91
C LYS A 273 21.57 -13.40 -8.27
N TRP A 274 21.80 -12.09 -8.28
CA TRP A 274 20.81 -11.10 -7.82
C TRP A 274 19.51 -11.17 -8.64
N SER A 275 19.59 -11.28 -9.97
CA SER A 275 18.40 -11.43 -10.82
C SER A 275 17.58 -12.67 -10.45
N ARG A 276 18.24 -13.80 -10.13
CA ARG A 276 17.55 -15.01 -9.63
C ARG A 276 16.86 -14.78 -8.29
N PHE A 277 17.42 -13.94 -7.42
CA PHE A 277 16.75 -13.55 -6.17
C PHE A 277 15.54 -12.66 -6.41
N VAL A 278 15.61 -11.73 -7.35
CA VAL A 278 14.46 -10.92 -7.76
C VAL A 278 13.34 -11.81 -8.30
N PHE A 279 13.64 -12.75 -9.19
CA PHE A 279 12.62 -13.67 -9.71
C PHE A 279 12.07 -14.63 -8.65
N SER A 280 12.88 -15.08 -7.69
CA SER A 280 12.39 -15.86 -6.55
C SER A 280 11.44 -15.04 -5.66
N THR A 281 11.74 -13.76 -5.46
CA THR A 281 10.91 -12.82 -4.70
C THR A 281 9.58 -12.60 -5.41
N LEU A 282 9.61 -12.35 -6.71
CA LEU A 282 8.43 -12.22 -7.56
C LEU A 282 7.54 -13.46 -7.49
N ALA A 283 8.10 -14.66 -7.62
CA ALA A 283 7.32 -15.89 -7.56
C ALA A 283 6.61 -16.04 -6.19
N CYS A 284 7.30 -15.74 -5.10
CA CYS A 284 6.75 -15.79 -3.75
C CYS A 284 5.59 -14.79 -3.58
N LEU A 285 5.82 -13.51 -3.91
CA LEU A 285 4.83 -12.46 -3.71
C LEU A 285 3.64 -12.58 -4.66
N ARG A 286 3.85 -13.05 -5.90
CA ARG A 286 2.75 -13.33 -6.82
C ARG A 286 1.83 -14.42 -6.31
N LYS A 287 2.39 -15.45 -5.67
CA LYS A 287 1.60 -16.53 -5.07
C LYS A 287 0.77 -16.04 -3.88
N ALA A 288 1.31 -15.13 -3.07
CA ALA A 288 0.63 -14.63 -1.88
C ALA A 288 -0.42 -13.54 -2.18
N LEU A 289 -0.11 -12.62 -3.10
CA LEU A 289 -0.90 -11.41 -3.33
C LEU A 289 -1.78 -11.48 -4.59
N GLU A 290 -1.57 -12.50 -5.42
CA GLU A 290 -2.29 -12.74 -6.68
C GLU A 290 -2.51 -11.48 -7.55
N PRO A 291 -1.47 -10.66 -7.81
CA PRO A 291 -1.65 -9.50 -8.68
C PRO A 291 -1.95 -9.96 -10.12
N GLU A 292 -2.78 -9.19 -10.83
CA GLU A 292 -3.00 -9.38 -12.26
C GLU A 292 -1.74 -9.04 -13.07
N TYR A 293 -0.97 -8.06 -12.59
CA TYR A 293 0.33 -7.72 -13.14
C TYR A 293 1.26 -7.08 -12.09
N VAL A 294 2.57 -7.16 -12.34
CA VAL A 294 3.61 -6.61 -11.47
C VAL A 294 4.40 -5.55 -12.22
N VAL A 295 4.60 -4.40 -11.58
CA VAL A 295 5.53 -3.37 -12.07
C VAL A 295 6.80 -3.42 -11.25
N LEU A 296 7.92 -3.66 -11.92
CA LEU A 296 9.24 -3.51 -11.33
C LEU A 296 9.75 -2.09 -11.58
N GLY A 297 9.93 -1.32 -10.51
CA GLY A 297 10.52 0.01 -10.57
C GLY A 297 11.86 0.09 -9.86
N GLY A 298 12.23 1.30 -9.45
CA GLY A 298 13.52 1.58 -8.84
C GLY A 298 14.70 1.53 -9.82
N GLY A 299 15.81 2.14 -9.42
CA GLY A 299 16.97 2.31 -10.30
C GLY A 299 17.57 0.99 -10.81
N ASN A 300 17.52 -0.08 -10.01
CA ASN A 300 18.17 -1.35 -10.34
C ASN A 300 17.36 -2.21 -11.32
N VAL A 301 16.10 -1.85 -11.64
CA VAL A 301 15.30 -2.64 -12.60
C VAL A 301 16.01 -2.79 -13.94
N ARG A 302 16.71 -1.76 -14.42
CA ARG A 302 17.46 -1.75 -15.70
C ARG A 302 18.51 -2.86 -15.82
N LEU A 303 18.88 -3.49 -14.70
CA LEU A 303 19.86 -4.58 -14.66
C LEU A 303 19.23 -5.95 -14.91
N LEU A 304 17.91 -6.09 -14.86
CA LEU A 304 17.26 -7.36 -15.18
C LEU A 304 17.33 -7.65 -16.69
N GLY A 305 17.28 -8.92 -17.07
CA GLY A 305 17.11 -9.36 -18.46
C GLY A 305 15.63 -9.46 -18.83
N ASP A 306 15.26 -10.49 -19.58
CA ASP A 306 13.86 -10.72 -19.94
C ASP A 306 12.99 -10.90 -18.70
N LEU A 307 11.79 -10.32 -18.75
CA LEU A 307 10.84 -10.38 -17.66
C LEU A 307 9.79 -11.46 -17.93
N PRO A 308 9.30 -12.16 -16.88
CA PRO A 308 8.20 -13.10 -17.02
C PRO A 308 6.92 -12.41 -17.52
N ALA A 309 5.98 -13.22 -18.02
CA ALA A 309 4.65 -12.73 -18.38
C ALA A 309 3.97 -11.99 -17.21
N GLN A 310 3.23 -10.92 -17.54
CA GLN A 310 2.54 -10.04 -16.58
C GLN A 310 3.50 -9.31 -15.62
N VAL A 311 4.78 -9.19 -15.97
CA VAL A 311 5.75 -8.36 -15.26
C VAL A 311 6.29 -7.31 -16.22
N GLU A 312 6.19 -6.05 -15.85
CA GLU A 312 6.62 -4.93 -16.67
C GLU A 312 7.65 -4.04 -15.97
N ARG A 313 8.41 -3.28 -16.76
CA ARG A 313 9.38 -2.30 -16.27
C ARG A 313 8.70 -0.96 -16.08
N GLY A 314 8.67 -0.48 -14.84
CA GLY A 314 8.27 0.88 -14.52
C GLY A 314 9.33 1.88 -14.97
N ALA A 315 8.89 3.02 -15.52
CA ALA A 315 9.78 4.14 -15.79
C ALA A 315 10.08 4.90 -14.50
N ASN A 316 11.30 5.44 -14.36
CA ASN A 316 11.64 6.28 -13.20
C ASN A 316 10.75 7.53 -13.13
N ASP A 317 10.34 8.07 -14.28
CA ASP A 317 9.48 9.25 -14.35
C ASP A 317 8.03 8.97 -13.88
N ASN A 318 7.65 7.70 -13.68
CA ASN A 318 6.36 7.35 -13.07
C ASN A 318 6.24 7.89 -11.63
N ALA A 319 7.35 8.18 -10.94
CA ALA A 319 7.31 8.88 -9.66
C ALA A 319 6.66 10.27 -9.80
N PHE A 320 7.02 11.04 -10.84
CA PHE A 320 6.42 12.36 -11.08
C PHE A 320 4.96 12.23 -11.54
N VAL A 321 4.67 11.29 -12.43
CA VAL A 321 3.28 11.01 -12.87
C VAL A 321 2.40 10.67 -11.68
N GLY A 322 2.89 9.84 -10.76
CA GLY A 322 2.20 9.53 -9.52
C GLY A 322 1.97 10.77 -8.66
N GLY A 323 3.01 11.60 -8.48
CA GLY A 323 2.89 12.87 -7.78
C GLY A 323 1.80 13.78 -8.36
N PHE A 324 1.65 13.84 -9.68
CA PHE A 324 0.57 14.60 -10.31
C PHE A 324 -0.80 13.98 -10.05
N ARG A 325 -0.94 12.67 -10.22
CA ARG A 325 -2.21 11.93 -10.04
C ARG A 325 -2.73 11.94 -8.60
N LEU A 326 -1.90 12.26 -7.60
CA LEU A 326 -2.36 12.40 -6.21
C LEU A 326 -3.39 13.52 -6.04
N TRP A 327 -3.43 14.49 -6.97
CA TRP A 327 -4.34 15.63 -6.93
C TRP A 327 -5.56 15.49 -7.85
N ASP A 328 -5.68 14.38 -8.57
CA ASP A 328 -6.88 14.10 -9.37
C ASP A 328 -8.09 13.94 -8.45
N ALA A 329 -9.24 14.51 -8.85
CA ALA A 329 -10.46 14.60 -8.04
C ALA A 329 -11.08 13.24 -7.64
N ALA A 330 -10.58 12.13 -8.19
CA ALA A 330 -11.00 10.77 -7.87
C ALA A 330 -10.13 10.11 -6.77
N SER A 331 -9.08 10.79 -6.29
CA SER A 331 -8.13 10.29 -5.30
C SER A 331 -8.42 10.77 -3.87
N ALA A 332 -9.63 11.26 -3.59
CA ALA A 332 -10.06 11.82 -2.31
C ALA A 332 -11.23 11.02 -1.70
#